data_AF-A0A971IAY8-F1
#
_entry.id   AF-A0A971IAY8-F1
#
_cell.length_a   1.000
_cell.length_b   1.000
_cell.length_c   1.000
_cell.angle_alpha   90.00
_cell.angle_beta   90.00
_cell.angle_gamma   90.00
#
_symmetry.space_group_name_H-M   'P 1'
#
loop_
_entity.id
_entity.type
_entity.pdbx_description
1 polymer ?
#
loop_
_entity_poly.entity_id
_entity_poly.type
_entity_poly.pdbx_seq_one_letter_code
_entity_poly.pdbx_strand_id
1 'polypeptide(L)'
;MFAKYRQEHDLAIDYGEALREGSLPTFFKSLSRFEAREVLASPEFQRGAEMMRLVNGAAFADETALPSVDIFLARVHARIASRARQAHHVQKVRAKRNVPGHSPQQ
;
A
#
# COMPACT_ATOMS: atom_id res chain seq x y z
N MET A 1 -8.57 18.47 -15.74
CA MET A 1 -9.35 17.58 -14.85
C MET A 1 -8.74 17.73 -13.46
N PHE A 2 -9.40 18.41 -12.52
CA PHE A 2 -8.87 18.55 -11.16
C PHE A 2 -8.90 17.18 -10.50
N ALA A 3 -7.76 16.70 -10.00
CA ALA A 3 -7.70 15.46 -9.23
C ALA A 3 -8.57 15.66 -7.97
N LYS A 4 -9.60 14.83 -7.80
CA LYS A 4 -10.41 14.83 -6.58
C LYS A 4 -9.59 14.17 -5.48
N TYR A 5 -9.06 14.97 -4.55
CA TYR A 5 -8.37 14.46 -3.37
C TYR A 5 -9.39 13.86 -2.39
N ARG A 6 -8.99 12.81 -1.67
CA ARG A 6 -9.78 12.27 -0.56
C ARG A 6 -9.80 13.26 0.59
N GLN A 7 -10.92 13.32 1.30
CA GLN A 7 -11.00 14.14 2.51
C GLN A 7 -10.37 13.40 3.70
N GLU A 8 -10.08 14.12 4.77
CA GLU A 8 -9.40 13.57 5.95
C GLU A 8 -10.15 12.38 6.57
N HIS A 9 -11.48 12.43 6.60
CA HIS A 9 -12.31 11.34 7.13
C HIS A 9 -12.24 10.09 6.24
N ASP A 10 -12.24 10.25 4.91
CA ASP A 10 -12.03 9.14 3.97
C ASP A 10 -10.66 8.50 4.20
N LEU A 11 -9.62 9.32 4.35
CA LEU A 11 -8.26 8.85 4.62
C LEU A 11 -8.15 8.12 5.96
N ALA A 12 -8.88 8.56 6.98
CA ALA A 12 -8.94 7.87 8.27
C ALA A 12 -9.61 6.50 8.15
N ILE A 13 -10.71 6.39 7.39
CA ILE A 13 -11.37 5.10 7.12
C ILE A 13 -10.43 4.15 6.38
N ASP A 14 -9.82 4.62 5.29
CA ASP A 14 -8.82 3.86 4.51
C ASP A 14 -7.64 3.41 5.39
N TYR A 15 -7.20 4.26 6.32
CA TYR A 15 -6.16 3.94 7.30
C TYR A 15 -6.57 2.80 8.22
N GLY A 16 -7.80 2.83 8.74
CA GLY A 16 -8.36 1.78 9.61
C GLY A 16 -8.49 0.44 8.92
N GLU A 17 -8.99 0.42 7.68
CA GLU A 17 -9.05 -0.79 6.87
C GLU A 17 -7.64 -1.37 6.63
N ALA A 18 -6.70 -0.50 6.25
CA ALA A 18 -5.31 -0.90 6.03
C ALA A 18 -4.61 -1.37 7.32
N LEU A 19 -4.98 -0.81 8.47
CA LEU A 19 -4.47 -1.26 9.77
C LEU A 19 -4.96 -2.68 10.09
N ARG A 20 -6.27 -2.93 9.95
CA ARG A 20 -6.90 -4.23 10.19
C ARG A 20 -6.32 -5.34 9.29
N GLU A 21 -6.06 -5.02 8.02
CA GLU A 21 -5.48 -5.97 7.07
C GLU A 21 -3.95 -6.13 7.23
N GLY A 22 -3.32 -5.23 7.99
CA GLY A 22 -1.87 -5.07 8.07
C GLY A 22 -1.24 -4.68 6.73
N SER A 23 -1.95 -3.87 5.94
CA SER A 23 -1.58 -3.34 4.64
C SER A 23 -1.23 -1.84 4.68
N LEU A 24 -0.95 -1.27 5.87
CA LEU A 24 -0.53 0.14 6.05
C LEU A 24 0.50 0.67 5.03
N PRO A 25 1.57 -0.08 4.65
CA PRO A 25 2.50 0.40 3.64
C PRO A 25 1.86 0.66 2.27
N THR A 26 0.78 -0.06 1.94
CA THR A 26 0.00 0.15 0.72
C THR A 26 -0.84 1.42 0.83
N PHE A 27 -1.49 1.65 1.97
CA PHE A 27 -2.22 2.90 2.23
C PHE A 27 -1.30 4.13 2.04
N PHE A 28 -0.13 4.14 2.69
CA PHE A 28 0.80 5.27 2.59
C PHE A 28 1.33 5.49 1.17
N LYS A 29 1.47 4.43 0.37
CA LYS A 29 1.86 4.55 -1.04
C LYS A 29 0.73 5.04 -1.94
N SER A 30 -0.53 4.88 -1.51
CA SER A 30 -1.69 5.36 -2.27
C SER A 30 -1.90 6.87 -2.12
N LEU A 31 -1.30 7.49 -1.11
CA LEU A 31 -1.41 8.93 -0.87
C LEU A 31 -0.73 9.72 -1.97
N SER A 32 -1.43 10.71 -2.51
CA SER A 32 -0.80 11.78 -3.26
C SER A 32 0.12 12.60 -2.36
N ARG A 33 1.03 13.39 -2.95
CA ARG A 33 1.90 14.30 -2.18
C ARG A 33 1.11 15.32 -1.35
N PHE A 34 -0.04 15.75 -1.88
CA PHE A 34 -0.94 16.67 -1.17
C PHE A 34 -1.56 15.97 0.03
N GLU A 35 -2.25 14.84 -0.19
CA GLU A 35 -2.86 14.05 0.88
C GLU A 35 -1.83 13.69 1.97
N ALA A 36 -0.64 13.23 1.58
CA ALA A 36 0.43 12.90 2.52
C ALA A 36 0.86 14.09 3.41
N ARG A 37 0.89 15.30 2.85
CA ARG A 37 1.20 16.51 3.61
C ARG A 37 0.07 16.87 4.57
N GLU A 38 -1.17 16.77 4.10
CA GLU A 38 -2.35 17.07 4.92
C GLU A 38 -2.48 16.09 6.09
N VAL A 39 -2.40 14.77 5.86
CA VAL A 39 -2.49 13.80 6.97
C VAL A 39 -1.34 13.88 7.97
N LEU A 40 -0.16 14.34 7.56
CA LEU A 40 0.94 14.58 8.51
C LEU A 40 0.70 15.82 9.37
N ALA A 41 0.04 16.84 8.84
CA ALA A 41 -0.20 18.10 9.54
C ALA A 41 -1.52 18.13 10.33
N SER A 42 -2.48 17.27 9.98
CA SER A 42 -3.84 17.24 10.53
C SER A 42 -3.92 16.57 11.91
N PRO A 43 -4.23 17.33 12.99
CA PRO A 43 -4.45 16.76 14.32
C PRO A 43 -5.65 15.82 14.37
N GLU A 44 -6.69 16.08 13.58
CA GLU A 44 -7.91 15.28 13.48
C GLU A 44 -7.59 13.89 12.94
N PHE A 45 -6.85 13.81 11.83
CA PHE A 45 -6.42 12.54 11.29
C PHE A 45 -5.54 11.77 12.28
N GLN A 46 -4.58 12.43 12.93
CA GLN A 46 -3.68 11.77 13.89
C GLN A 46 -4.46 11.18 15.07
N ARG A 47 -5.43 11.92 15.63
CA ARG A 47 -6.32 11.43 16.69
C ARG A 47 -7.16 10.24 16.22
N GLY A 48 -7.74 10.31 15.03
CA GLY A 48 -8.50 9.21 14.45
C GLY A 48 -7.64 7.95 14.26
N ALA A 49 -6.44 8.11 13.69
CA ALA A 49 -5.49 7.02 13.49
C ALA A 49 -5.02 6.40 14.82
N GLU A 50 -4.80 7.21 15.85
CA GLU A 50 -4.46 6.73 17.19
C GLU A 50 -5.61 5.91 17.82
N MET A 51 -6.84 6.42 17.75
CA MET A 51 -8.03 5.70 18.23
C MET A 51 -8.19 4.36 17.51
N MET A 52 -7.99 4.32 16.20
CA MET A 52 -8.02 3.06 15.44
C MET A 52 -6.94 2.08 15.88
N ARG A 53 -5.72 2.54 16.20
CA ARG A 53 -4.66 1.67 16.74
C ARG A 53 -5.02 1.11 18.11
N LEU A 54 -5.58 1.93 19.00
CA LEU A 54 -5.99 1.49 20.33
C LEU A 54 -7.11 0.46 20.25
N VAL A 55 -8.15 0.74 19.44
CA VAL A 55 -9.27 -0.19 19.25
C VAL A 55 -8.81 -1.49 18.58
N ASN A 56 -7.96 -1.40 17.56
CA ASN A 56 -7.38 -2.58 16.92
C ASN A 56 -6.54 -3.37 17.92
N GLY A 57 -5.69 -2.71 18.70
CA GLY A 57 -4.91 -3.35 19.76
C GLY A 57 -5.79 -4.07 20.80
N ALA A 58 -6.85 -3.42 21.27
CA ALA A 58 -7.80 -3.99 22.23
C ALA A 58 -8.58 -5.18 21.65
N ALA A 59 -9.04 -5.08 20.40
CA ALA A 59 -9.77 -6.15 19.72
C ALA A 59 -8.92 -7.41 19.52
N PHE A 60 -7.62 -7.24 19.33
CA PHE A 60 -6.67 -8.35 19.15
C PHE A 60 -5.90 -8.70 20.44
N ALA A 61 -6.18 -8.05 21.58
CA ALA A 61 -5.43 -8.26 22.82
C ALA A 61 -5.56 -9.70 23.34
N ASP A 62 -6.75 -10.32 23.24
CA ASP A 62 -6.94 -11.74 23.59
C ASP A 62 -6.37 -12.71 22.54
N GLU A 63 -6.28 -12.29 21.27
CA GLU A 63 -5.66 -13.09 20.19
C GLU A 63 -4.12 -12.98 20.17
N THR A 64 -3.54 -12.01 20.87
CA THR A 64 -2.08 -11.79 20.92
C THR A 64 -1.30 -12.79 21.77
N ALA A 65 -1.96 -13.80 22.35
CA ALA A 65 -1.25 -14.88 23.06
C ALA A 65 -0.24 -15.61 22.17
N LEU A 66 -0.45 -15.68 20.84
CA LEU A 66 0.53 -16.23 19.91
C LEU A 66 0.48 -15.54 18.54
N PRO A 67 1.60 -14.99 18.03
CA PRO A 67 1.63 -14.52 16.64
C PRO A 67 1.28 -15.68 15.70
N SER A 68 0.23 -15.48 14.89
CA SER A 68 -0.18 -16.47 13.87
C SER A 68 0.90 -16.58 12.79
N VAL A 69 1.62 -17.70 12.81
CA VAL A 69 2.64 -18.05 11.81
C VAL A 69 2.05 -18.08 10.40
N ASP A 70 0.78 -18.49 10.28
CA ASP A 70 0.10 -18.60 8.99
C ASP A 70 -0.08 -17.23 8.32
N ILE A 71 -0.45 -16.20 9.08
CA ILE A 71 -0.57 -14.82 8.58
C ILE A 71 0.79 -14.28 8.15
N PHE A 72 1.85 -14.58 8.91
CA PHE A 72 3.21 -14.21 8.55
C PHE A 72 3.64 -14.87 7.23
N LEU A 73 3.43 -16.17 7.09
CA LEU A 73 3.76 -16.93 5.88
C LEU A 73 2.96 -16.43 4.66
N ALA A 74 1.67 -16.16 4.81
CA ALA A 74 0.84 -15.60 3.75
C ALA A 74 1.38 -14.26 3.22
N ARG A 75 1.78 -13.35 4.13
CA ARG A 75 2.39 -12.06 3.77
C ARG A 75 3.74 -12.23 3.07
N VAL A 76 4.57 -13.17 3.52
CA VAL A 76 5.86 -13.49 2.87
C VAL A 76 5.62 -14.01 1.45
N HIS A 77 4.73 -14.98 1.27
CA HIS A 77 4.39 -15.52 -0.05
C HIS A 77 3.85 -14.45 -0.99
N ALA A 78 2.94 -13.60 -0.52
CA ALA A 78 2.41 -12.48 -1.31
C ALA A 78 3.54 -11.53 -1.78
N ARG A 79 4.52 -11.25 -0.92
CA ARG A 79 5.67 -10.39 -1.25
C ARG A 79 6.63 -11.06 -2.25
N ILE A 80 6.88 -12.36 -2.12
CA ILE A 80 7.66 -13.14 -3.08
C ILE A 80 6.98 -13.13 -4.46
N ALA A 81 5.69 -13.45 -4.51
CA ALA A 81 4.91 -13.45 -5.74
C ALA A 81 4.86 -12.06 -6.40
N SER A 82 4.76 -10.99 -5.62
CA SER A 82 4.84 -9.61 -6.11
C SER A 82 6.19 -9.31 -6.78
N ARG A 83 7.31 -9.68 -6.15
CA ARG A 83 8.65 -9.51 -6.72
C ARG A 83 8.87 -10.34 -7.97
N ALA A 84 8.40 -11.58 -8.00
CA ALA A 84 8.47 -12.43 -9.19
C ALA A 84 7.72 -11.80 -10.37
N ARG A 85 6.50 -11.29 -10.13
CA ARG A 85 5.72 -10.56 -11.16
C ARG A 85 6.45 -9.30 -11.66
N GLN A 86 7.08 -8.54 -10.76
CA GLN A 86 7.88 -7.36 -11.15
C GLN A 86 9.11 -7.76 -11.99
N ALA A 87 9.81 -8.83 -11.65
CA ALA A 87 10.95 -9.33 -12.42
C ALA A 87 10.55 -9.74 -13.85
N HIS A 88 9.42 -10.45 -14.00
CA HIS A 88 8.89 -10.82 -15.31
C HIS A 88 8.41 -9.60 -16.12
N HIS A 89 7.86 -8.58 -15.45
CA HIS A 89 7.48 -7.33 -16.12
C HIS A 89 8.69 -6.58 -16.67
N VAL A 90 9.79 -6.49 -15.91
CA VAL A 90 11.04 -5.87 -16.36
C VAL A 90 11.65 -6.62 -17.56
N GLN A 91 11.60 -7.96 -17.56
CA GLN A 91 12.07 -8.76 -18.69
C GLN A 91 11.22 -8.53 -19.96
N LYS A 92 9.89 -8.47 -19.85
CA LYS A 92 9.00 -8.20 -20.99
C LYS A 92 9.18 -6.79 -21.57
N VAL A 93 9.42 -5.78 -20.74
CA VAL A 93 9.70 -4.41 -21.19
C VAL A 93 11.04 -4.34 -21.95
N ARG A 94 12.06 -5.06 -21.47
CA ARG A 94 13.38 -5.10 -22.14
C ARG A 94 13.34 -5.87 -23.45
N ALA A 95 12.55 -6.96 -23.53
CA ALA A 95 12.36 -7.73 -24.75
C ALA A 95 11.63 -6.95 -25.86
N LYS A 96 10.66 -6.07 -25.50
CA LYS A 96 9.98 -5.21 -26.48
C LYS A 96 10.82 -4.03 -27.00
N ARG A 97 11.92 -3.67 -26.31
CA ARG A 97 12.80 -2.57 -26.75
C ARG A 97 13.83 -2.99 -27.79
N ASN A 98 14.03 -4.30 -27.98
CA ASN A 98 14.93 -4.87 -29.00
C ASN A 98 14.15 -5.35 -30.23
N VAL A 99 13.28 -4.51 -30.79
CA VAL A 99 12.85 -4.68 -32.18
C VAL A 99 13.80 -3.83 -33.04
N PRO A 100 14.70 -4.43 -33.85
CA PRO A 100 15.47 -3.69 -34.82
C PRO A 100 14.53 -3.34 -35.97
N GLY A 101 13.94 -2.16 -35.90
CA GLY A 101 13.24 -1.55 -37.02
C GLY A 101 14.12 -0.51 -37.67
N HIS A 102 14.24 -0.62 -38.99
CA HIS A 102 14.61 0.42 -39.96
C HIS A 102 16.11 0.58 -40.31
N SER A 103 16.49 -0.07 -41.42
CA SER A 103 17.51 0.49 -42.33
C SER A 103 16.79 1.26 -43.45
N PRO A 104 17.25 2.47 -43.84
CA PRO A 104 16.58 3.34 -44.81
C PRO A 104 17.14 3.17 -46.24
N GLN A 105 16.34 3.57 -47.24
CA GLN A 105 16.72 3.85 -48.65
C GLN A 105 17.09 2.59 -49.49
N GLN A 106 16.68 2.39 -50.74
CA GLN A 106 16.23 3.25 -51.85
C GLN A 106 15.12 2.56 -52.66
#